data_AF-A0A2D8AVE4-F1
#
_entry.id   AF-A0A2D8AVE4-F1
#
_cell.length_a   1.000
_cell.length_b   1.000
_cell.length_c   1.000
_cell.angle_alpha   90.00
_cell.angle_beta   90.00
_cell.angle_gamma   90.00
#
_symmetry.space_group_name_H-M   'P 1'
#
loop_
_entity.id
_entity.type
_entity.pdbx_description
1 polymer ?
#
loop_
_entity_poly.entity_id
_entity_poly.type
_entity_poly.pdbx_seq_one_letter_code
_entity_poly.pdbx_strand_id
1 'polypeptide(L)'
;MSHSERLDFIAEGLPIILQSAQGFWRAAETLEDCPREAAVLAGFAEEESAKALILIDLVRCPVPEVSKRIGRIVKKTLYDHLSRMIYVIAQSWRPTNIAQLQEYVDNERQGHLLEGGMSEYIVPNWSLYLRESTMYADIEVHEEGIPQWNDPNRWGGSTMTMRPIALQIVEALEALGVLTRAGLQATSDVWGNVDFVEEEGPVEARELTQQLGARLDSEGLVTDLATEQHARLFYNHWQLPMYNLKFDLIDVSLERLEAQREAAFWNEVGEY
;
A
#
# COMPACT_ATOMS: atom_id res chain seq x y z
N MET A 1 21.80 -11.67 10.58
CA MET A 1 20.65 -12.58 10.46
C MET A 1 20.74 -13.27 9.11
N SER A 2 20.90 -14.58 9.15
CA SER A 2 20.83 -15.49 8.00
C SER A 2 19.43 -15.45 7.36
N HIS A 3 19.27 -16.08 6.19
CA HIS A 3 17.97 -16.17 5.53
C HIS A 3 16.95 -16.94 6.40
N SER A 4 17.33 -18.09 6.97
CA SER A 4 16.41 -18.86 7.83
C SER A 4 15.98 -18.08 9.06
N GLU A 5 16.93 -17.49 9.80
CA GLU A 5 16.62 -16.68 11.00
C GLU A 5 15.70 -15.50 10.66
N ARG A 6 15.80 -14.96 9.45
CA ARG A 6 14.93 -13.89 8.97
C ARG A 6 13.51 -14.38 8.72
N LEU A 7 13.35 -15.55 8.09
CA LEU A 7 12.04 -16.14 7.90
C LEU A 7 11.40 -16.51 9.25
N ASP A 8 12.19 -16.98 10.22
CA ASP A 8 11.71 -17.24 11.59
C ASP A 8 11.20 -15.95 12.24
N PHE A 9 12.00 -14.87 12.17
CA PHE A 9 11.61 -13.57 12.72
C PHE A 9 10.36 -12.97 12.05
N ILE A 10 10.24 -13.08 10.72
CA ILE A 10 9.07 -12.57 9.99
C ILE A 10 7.83 -13.41 10.31
N ALA A 11 7.96 -14.75 10.40
CA ALA A 11 6.85 -15.64 10.75
C ALA A 11 6.30 -15.37 12.16
N GLU A 12 7.14 -14.95 13.11
CA GLU A 12 6.71 -14.52 14.44
C GLU A 12 5.89 -13.22 14.38
N GLY A 13 6.32 -12.25 13.56
CA GLY A 13 5.71 -10.92 13.51
C GLY A 13 4.42 -10.84 12.69
N LEU A 14 4.30 -11.61 11.60
CA LEU A 14 3.16 -11.48 10.67
C LEU A 14 1.78 -11.72 11.33
N PRO A 15 1.58 -12.77 12.17
CA PRO A 15 0.30 -12.95 12.88
C PRO A 15 -0.01 -11.81 13.86
N ILE A 16 1.00 -11.23 14.50
CA ILE A 16 0.84 -10.10 15.43
C ILE A 16 0.34 -8.86 14.67
N ILE A 17 0.94 -8.58 13.51
CA ILE A 17 0.54 -7.47 12.64
C ILE A 17 -0.89 -7.67 12.12
N LEU A 18 -1.22 -8.88 11.65
CA LEU A 18 -2.58 -9.17 11.18
C LEU A 18 -3.61 -9.02 12.29
N GLN A 19 -3.33 -9.54 13.49
CA GLN A 19 -4.21 -9.38 14.65
C GLN A 19 -4.43 -7.91 15.02
N SER A 20 -3.38 -7.09 14.92
CA SER A 20 -3.45 -5.63 15.10
C SER A 20 -4.39 -4.98 14.08
N ALA A 21 -4.20 -5.27 12.78
CA ALA A 21 -5.05 -4.76 11.70
C ALA A 21 -6.52 -5.17 11.86
N GLN A 22 -6.78 -6.44 12.17
CA GLN A 22 -8.13 -6.95 12.46
C GLN A 22 -8.75 -6.31 13.70
N GLY A 23 -7.94 -5.98 14.71
CA GLY A 23 -8.38 -5.28 15.91
C GLY A 23 -8.89 -3.88 15.60
N PHE A 24 -8.11 -3.11 14.83
CA PHE A 24 -8.51 -1.78 14.38
C PHE A 24 -9.76 -1.82 13.51
N TRP A 25 -9.84 -2.75 12.55
CA TRP A 25 -11.01 -2.88 11.69
C TRP A 25 -12.28 -3.21 12.48
N ARG A 26 -12.24 -4.22 13.36
CA ARG A 26 -13.40 -4.58 14.20
C ARG A 26 -13.83 -3.43 15.10
N ALA A 27 -12.88 -2.65 15.62
CA ALA A 27 -13.22 -1.47 16.41
C ALA A 27 -13.91 -0.40 15.56
N ALA A 28 -13.41 -0.14 14.34
CA ALA A 28 -14.05 0.76 13.38
C ALA A 28 -15.50 0.35 13.09
N GLU A 29 -15.77 -0.94 12.87
CA GLU A 29 -17.11 -1.48 12.60
C GLU A 29 -18.10 -1.25 13.76
N THR A 30 -17.64 -1.06 14.99
CA THR A 30 -18.52 -0.80 16.15
C THR A 30 -18.89 0.67 16.33
N LEU A 31 -18.25 1.59 15.60
CA LEU A 31 -18.39 3.04 15.75
C LEU A 31 -19.40 3.63 14.75
N GLU A 32 -20.62 3.08 14.71
CA GLU A 32 -21.67 3.50 13.76
C GLU A 32 -22.06 4.98 13.88
N ASP A 33 -22.07 5.52 15.11
CA ASP A 33 -22.43 6.92 15.40
C ASP A 33 -21.20 7.87 15.44
N CYS A 34 -20.00 7.35 15.18
CA CYS A 34 -18.74 8.10 15.24
C CYS A 34 -17.92 7.89 13.95
N PRO A 35 -18.41 8.41 12.81
CA PRO A 35 -17.86 8.08 11.49
C PRO A 35 -16.41 8.54 11.28
N ARG A 36 -16.01 9.64 11.93
CA ARG A 36 -14.62 10.12 11.89
C ARG A 36 -13.70 9.14 12.61
N GLU A 37 -14.03 8.78 13.84
CA GLU A 37 -13.24 7.85 14.64
C GLU A 37 -13.19 6.47 13.97
N ALA A 38 -14.30 6.01 13.38
CA ALA A 38 -14.33 4.81 12.56
C ALA A 38 -13.33 4.90 11.38
N ALA A 39 -13.29 6.04 10.67
CA ALA A 39 -12.35 6.26 9.58
C ALA A 39 -10.89 6.26 10.04
N VAL A 40 -10.57 6.87 11.20
CA VAL A 40 -9.21 6.81 11.78
C VAL A 40 -8.79 5.37 12.04
N LEU A 41 -9.66 4.57 12.67
CA LEU A 41 -9.36 3.17 12.98
C LEU A 41 -9.27 2.32 11.69
N ALA A 42 -10.10 2.58 10.68
CA ALA A 42 -9.98 1.94 9.38
C ALA A 42 -8.63 2.24 8.71
N GLY A 43 -8.17 3.51 8.77
CA GLY A 43 -6.85 3.91 8.29
C GLY A 43 -5.70 3.19 9.03
N PHE A 44 -5.81 2.97 10.34
CA PHE A 44 -4.83 2.14 11.07
C PHE A 44 -4.86 0.68 10.63
N ALA A 45 -6.03 0.10 10.36
CA ALA A 45 -6.12 -1.25 9.82
C ALA A 45 -5.43 -1.40 8.46
N GLU A 46 -5.57 -0.39 7.59
CA GLU A 46 -4.86 -0.30 6.31
C GLU A 46 -3.35 -0.24 6.49
N GLU A 47 -2.88 0.69 7.31
CA GLU A 47 -1.45 0.89 7.55
C GLU A 47 -0.78 -0.34 8.20
N GLU A 48 -1.46 -1.04 9.11
CA GLU A 48 -0.96 -2.29 9.68
C GLU A 48 -0.92 -3.40 8.62
N SER A 49 -1.95 -3.52 7.77
CA SER A 49 -1.97 -4.49 6.66
C SER A 49 -0.82 -4.26 5.68
N ALA A 50 -0.48 -3.00 5.39
CA ALA A 50 0.67 -2.66 4.57
C ALA A 50 1.99 -3.20 5.14
N LYS A 51 2.17 -3.19 6.46
CA LYS A 51 3.39 -3.74 7.09
C LYS A 51 3.55 -5.22 6.78
N ALA A 52 2.46 -5.99 6.84
CA ALA A 52 2.48 -7.40 6.48
C ALA A 52 2.87 -7.59 5.01
N LEU A 53 2.26 -6.83 4.09
CA LEU A 53 2.58 -6.91 2.65
C LEU A 53 4.05 -6.54 2.37
N ILE A 54 4.59 -5.50 3.00
CA ILE A 54 6.00 -5.08 2.88
C ILE A 54 6.96 -6.17 3.36
N LEU A 55 6.65 -6.82 4.49
CA LEU A 55 7.48 -7.91 5.01
C LEU A 55 7.40 -9.16 4.13
N ILE A 56 6.24 -9.45 3.56
CA ILE A 56 6.09 -10.55 2.60
C ILE A 56 6.87 -10.24 1.31
N ASP A 57 6.93 -8.98 0.87
CA ASP A 57 7.77 -8.59 -0.27
C ASP A 57 9.26 -8.77 0.00
N LEU A 58 9.70 -8.56 1.24
CA LEU A 58 11.05 -8.92 1.64
C LEU A 58 11.32 -10.43 1.51
N VAL A 59 10.29 -11.27 1.68
CA VAL A 59 10.37 -12.74 1.47
C VAL A 59 10.30 -13.09 -0.01
N ARG A 60 9.52 -12.37 -0.83
CA ARG A 60 9.49 -12.53 -2.29
C ARG A 60 10.81 -12.11 -2.96
N CYS A 61 11.55 -11.19 -2.35
CA CYS A 61 12.83 -10.70 -2.86
C CYS A 61 13.87 -11.85 -2.97
N PRO A 62 14.55 -12.01 -4.11
CA PRO A 62 15.61 -13.00 -4.28
C PRO A 62 16.65 -12.94 -3.16
N VAL A 63 16.98 -14.10 -2.59
CA VAL A 63 17.85 -14.22 -1.40
C VAL A 63 19.19 -13.45 -1.56
N PRO A 64 19.89 -13.50 -2.71
CA PRO A 64 21.13 -12.74 -2.91
C PRO A 64 20.95 -11.22 -2.86
N GLU A 65 19.77 -10.73 -3.19
CA GLU A 65 19.46 -9.30 -3.29
C GLU A 65 18.94 -8.70 -1.98
N VAL A 66 18.44 -9.53 -1.05
CA VAL A 66 17.84 -9.03 0.20
C VAL A 66 18.80 -8.14 1.00
N SER A 67 20.07 -8.53 1.13
CA SER A 67 21.06 -7.75 1.89
C SER A 67 21.27 -6.33 1.34
N LYS A 68 21.05 -6.12 0.04
CA LYS A 68 21.18 -4.81 -0.61
C LYS A 68 19.93 -3.93 -0.38
N ARG A 69 18.76 -4.55 -0.17
CA ARG A 69 17.46 -3.88 -0.17
C ARG A 69 16.82 -3.75 1.21
N ILE A 70 17.14 -4.64 2.15
CA ILE A 70 16.52 -4.72 3.47
C ILE A 70 16.59 -3.41 4.25
N GLY A 71 17.70 -2.67 4.13
CA GLY A 71 17.85 -1.36 4.78
C GLY A 71 16.82 -0.34 4.28
N ARG A 72 16.58 -0.29 2.97
CA ARG A 72 15.55 0.57 2.36
C ARG A 72 14.15 0.09 2.75
N ILE A 73 13.87 -1.20 2.56
CA ILE A 73 12.53 -1.77 2.81
C ILE A 73 12.12 -1.57 4.27
N VAL A 74 12.98 -1.92 5.22
CA VAL A 74 12.65 -1.83 6.65
C VAL A 74 12.71 -0.39 7.16
N LYS A 75 13.78 0.37 6.87
CA LYS A 75 13.92 1.70 7.49
C LYS A 75 13.09 2.78 6.82
N LYS A 76 12.91 2.69 5.50
CA LYS A 76 12.18 3.70 4.73
C LYS A 76 10.75 3.26 4.50
N THR A 77 10.52 2.12 3.85
CA THR A 77 9.17 1.74 3.41
C THR A 77 8.25 1.28 4.55
N LEU A 78 8.75 0.45 5.48
CA LEU A 78 7.92 -0.12 6.56
C LEU A 78 7.45 0.92 7.58
N TYR A 79 8.28 1.92 7.89
CA TYR A 79 7.98 2.93 8.92
C TYR A 79 7.41 4.22 8.37
N ASP A 80 7.59 4.50 7.08
CA ASP A 80 6.99 5.66 6.44
C ASP A 80 5.48 5.47 6.23
N HIS A 81 4.70 6.51 6.52
CA HIS A 81 3.23 6.46 6.42
C HIS A 81 2.79 6.50 4.96
N LEU A 82 3.37 7.40 4.15
CA LEU A 82 3.05 7.53 2.74
C LEU A 82 3.33 6.21 2.00
N SER A 83 4.51 5.62 2.22
CA SER A 83 4.89 4.33 1.65
C SER A 83 3.87 3.23 1.95
N ARG A 84 3.36 3.17 3.20
CA ARG A 84 2.35 2.18 3.60
C ARG A 84 1.02 2.44 2.90
N MET A 85 0.57 3.69 2.81
CA MET A 85 -0.64 4.05 2.08
C MET A 85 -0.54 3.66 0.61
N ILE A 86 0.58 3.97 -0.04
CA ILE A 86 0.85 3.57 -1.43
C ILE A 86 0.79 2.05 -1.58
N TYR A 87 1.38 1.30 -0.64
CA TYR A 87 1.31 -0.17 -0.64
C TYR A 87 -0.13 -0.72 -0.60
N VAL A 88 -1.02 -0.07 0.16
CA VAL A 88 -2.44 -0.46 0.27
C VAL A 88 -3.17 -0.19 -1.04
N ILE A 89 -3.12 1.05 -1.53
CA ILE A 89 -3.86 1.44 -2.75
C ILE A 89 -3.37 0.66 -3.97
N ALA A 90 -2.06 0.34 -4.01
CA ALA A 90 -1.46 -0.44 -5.08
C ALA A 90 -2.07 -1.82 -5.25
N GLN A 91 -2.69 -2.42 -4.22
CA GLN A 91 -3.35 -3.73 -4.35
C GLN A 91 -4.56 -3.69 -5.31
N SER A 92 -5.10 -2.50 -5.60
CA SER A 92 -6.20 -2.32 -6.55
C SER A 92 -5.72 -2.06 -7.99
N TRP A 93 -4.45 -1.72 -8.18
CA TRP A 93 -3.91 -1.32 -9.48
C TRP A 93 -3.67 -2.51 -10.40
N ARG A 94 -3.65 -2.21 -11.71
CA ARG A 94 -3.47 -3.20 -12.78
C ARG A 94 -2.30 -2.81 -13.70
N PRO A 95 -1.07 -2.72 -13.17
CA PRO A 95 0.10 -2.39 -14.01
C PRO A 95 0.41 -3.53 -14.98
N THR A 96 0.96 -3.20 -16.14
CA THR A 96 1.43 -4.19 -17.12
C THR A 96 2.81 -4.74 -16.79
N ASN A 97 3.63 -4.00 -16.05
CA ASN A 97 4.97 -4.38 -15.59
C ASN A 97 5.41 -3.51 -14.40
N ILE A 98 6.60 -3.78 -13.84
CA ILE A 98 7.17 -3.02 -12.72
C ILE A 98 7.43 -1.55 -13.08
N ALA A 99 7.81 -1.24 -14.31
CA ALA A 99 8.03 0.14 -14.77
C ALA A 99 6.73 0.96 -14.66
N GLN A 100 5.62 0.45 -15.18
CA GLN A 100 4.33 1.12 -15.05
C GLN A 100 3.85 1.18 -13.59
N LEU A 101 4.15 0.16 -12.78
CA LEU A 101 3.86 0.21 -11.35
C LEU A 101 4.66 1.34 -10.66
N GLN A 102 5.91 1.57 -11.05
CA GLN A 102 6.70 2.71 -10.56
C GLN A 102 6.10 4.05 -11.00
N GLU A 103 5.55 4.16 -12.22
CA GLU A 103 4.85 5.37 -12.68
C GLU A 103 3.63 5.68 -11.80
N TYR A 104 2.85 4.66 -11.45
CA TYR A 104 1.72 4.82 -10.54
C TYR A 104 2.18 5.28 -9.15
N VAL A 105 3.23 4.65 -8.61
CA VAL A 105 3.85 5.08 -7.34
C VAL A 105 4.39 6.50 -7.42
N ASP A 106 4.99 6.90 -8.54
CA ASP A 106 5.53 8.25 -8.76
C ASP A 106 4.46 9.32 -8.74
N ASN A 107 3.26 9.01 -9.24
CA ASN A 107 2.10 9.91 -9.14
C ASN A 107 1.62 10.06 -7.70
N GLU A 108 1.58 8.97 -6.94
CA GLU A 108 1.10 8.97 -5.56
C GLU A 108 2.08 9.58 -4.55
N ARG A 109 3.39 9.59 -4.86
CA ARG A 109 4.43 10.11 -3.95
C ARG A 109 4.83 11.56 -4.20
N GLN A 110 4.10 12.29 -5.04
CA GLN A 110 4.34 13.73 -5.25
C GLN A 110 3.94 14.52 -4.00
N GLY A 111 4.80 15.41 -3.51
CA GLY A 111 4.50 16.24 -2.33
C GLY A 111 3.37 17.23 -2.53
N HIS A 112 3.16 17.67 -3.77
CA HIS A 112 2.07 18.55 -4.19
C HIS A 112 1.59 18.13 -5.58
N LEU A 113 0.32 18.37 -5.85
CA LEU A 113 -0.38 17.98 -7.07
C LEU A 113 -1.21 19.16 -7.58
N LEU A 114 -1.52 19.14 -8.89
CA LEU A 114 -2.52 20.04 -9.46
C LEU A 114 -3.89 19.35 -9.46
N GLU A 115 -4.89 20.03 -8.93
CA GLU A 115 -6.29 19.57 -8.86
C GLU A 115 -7.24 20.57 -9.53
N GLY A 116 -8.46 20.13 -9.83
CA GLY A 116 -9.47 20.89 -10.57
C GLY A 116 -9.51 20.51 -12.04
N GLY A 117 -10.67 20.69 -12.68
CA GLY A 117 -10.87 20.31 -14.09
C GLY A 117 -9.90 20.96 -15.08
N MET A 118 -9.26 22.06 -14.65
CA MET A 118 -8.30 22.86 -15.42
C MET A 118 -6.95 23.03 -14.69
N SER A 119 -6.61 22.13 -13.74
CA SER A 119 -5.38 22.23 -12.92
C SER A 119 -5.27 23.54 -12.11
N GLU A 120 -6.39 23.99 -11.55
CA GLU A 120 -6.56 25.32 -10.95
C GLU A 120 -5.87 25.45 -9.57
N TYR A 121 -5.78 24.34 -8.83
CA TYR A 121 -5.37 24.35 -7.42
C TYR A 121 -4.08 23.56 -7.23
N ILE A 122 -3.12 24.13 -6.51
CA ILE A 122 -1.99 23.37 -5.98
C ILE A 122 -2.38 22.83 -4.61
N VAL A 123 -2.49 21.52 -4.49
CA VAL A 123 -2.85 20.84 -3.24
C VAL A 123 -1.68 20.00 -2.73
N PRO A 124 -1.52 19.85 -1.40
CA PRO A 124 -0.56 18.90 -0.85
C PRO A 124 -0.91 17.47 -1.27
N ASN A 125 0.02 16.54 -1.09
CA ASN A 125 -0.23 15.12 -1.33
C ASN A 125 -1.56 14.67 -0.69
N TRP A 126 -2.52 14.27 -1.53
CA TRP A 126 -3.89 14.03 -1.10
C TRP A 126 -4.00 12.93 -0.04
N SER A 127 -3.21 11.86 -0.20
CA SER A 127 -3.17 10.74 0.75
C SER A 127 -2.70 11.20 2.13
N LEU A 128 -1.60 11.95 2.21
CA LEU A 128 -1.11 12.51 3.48
C LEU A 128 -2.09 13.52 4.07
N TYR A 129 -2.63 14.41 3.23
CA TYR A 129 -3.59 15.43 3.63
C TYR A 129 -4.85 14.80 4.23
N LEU A 130 -5.48 13.84 3.54
CA LEU A 130 -6.71 13.19 4.01
C LEU A 130 -6.48 12.46 5.34
N ARG A 131 -5.33 11.78 5.45
CA ARG A 131 -4.93 11.09 6.67
C ARG A 131 -4.80 12.06 7.86
N GLU A 132 -4.07 13.15 7.69
CA GLU A 132 -3.82 14.12 8.76
C GLU A 132 -5.07 14.92 9.12
N SER A 133 -5.81 15.39 8.11
CA SER A 133 -7.08 16.12 8.28
C SER A 133 -8.18 15.31 8.94
N THR A 134 -8.17 13.98 8.83
CA THR A 134 -9.11 13.12 9.56
C THR A 134 -8.73 12.98 11.04
N MET A 135 -7.42 12.99 11.35
CA MET A 135 -6.93 12.77 12.71
C MET A 135 -6.86 14.05 13.54
N TYR A 136 -6.42 15.16 12.97
CA TYR A 136 -6.05 16.34 13.71
C TYR A 136 -6.95 17.53 13.38
N ALA A 137 -7.30 18.30 14.41
CA ALA A 137 -7.70 19.68 14.20
C ALA A 137 -6.43 20.51 14.05
N ASP A 138 -6.34 21.27 12.96
CA ASP A 138 -5.12 22.00 12.61
C ASP A 138 -5.43 23.38 12.01
N ILE A 139 -4.40 24.20 11.83
CA ILE A 139 -4.46 25.47 11.13
C ILE A 139 -3.76 25.31 9.77
N GLU A 140 -4.53 25.41 8.70
CA GLU A 140 -4.04 25.33 7.34
C GLU A 140 -3.86 26.73 6.75
N VAL A 141 -2.80 26.89 5.97
CA VAL A 141 -2.55 28.12 5.21
C VAL A 141 -2.55 27.72 3.73
N HIS A 142 -3.63 28.04 3.04
CA HIS A 142 -3.75 27.82 1.59
C HIS A 142 -3.05 28.95 0.80
N GLU A 143 -3.15 28.90 -0.53
CA GLU A 143 -2.45 29.81 -1.47
C GLU A 143 -2.60 31.30 -1.13
N GLU A 144 -3.73 31.75 -0.58
CA GLU A 144 -3.96 33.16 -0.23
C GLU A 144 -3.27 33.61 1.07
N GLY A 145 -2.58 32.71 1.78
CA GLY A 145 -1.85 33.02 3.01
C GLY A 145 -2.75 33.27 4.23
N ILE A 146 -4.07 33.09 4.10
CA ILE A 146 -5.04 33.29 5.17
C ILE A 146 -5.15 31.99 5.98
N PRO A 147 -4.82 32.00 7.29
CA PRO A 147 -4.96 30.81 8.13
C PRO A 147 -6.44 30.43 8.30
N GLN A 148 -6.74 29.14 8.13
CA GLN A 148 -8.06 28.57 8.32
C GLN A 148 -7.99 27.37 9.26
N TRP A 149 -9.02 27.19 10.09
CA TRP A 149 -9.15 25.97 10.88
C TRP A 149 -9.56 24.80 9.98
N ASN A 150 -8.77 23.74 10.00
CA ASN A 150 -9.23 22.43 9.54
C ASN A 150 -10.03 21.77 10.68
N ASP A 151 -11.33 21.63 10.46
CA ASP A 151 -12.21 20.83 11.30
C ASP A 151 -12.24 19.39 10.77
N PRO A 152 -11.68 18.42 11.50
CA PRO A 152 -11.60 17.03 11.07
C PRO A 152 -12.97 16.36 10.95
N ASN A 153 -14.03 16.99 11.45
CA ASN A 153 -15.41 16.50 11.30
C ASN A 153 -16.03 16.86 9.94
N ARG A 154 -15.38 17.73 9.13
CA ARG A 154 -15.89 18.11 7.78
C ARG A 154 -16.10 16.91 6.85
N TRP A 155 -15.32 15.85 7.04
CA TRP A 155 -15.36 14.63 6.21
C TRP A 155 -16.26 13.52 6.80
N GLY A 156 -16.91 13.75 7.94
CA GLY A 156 -17.68 12.74 8.67
C GLY A 156 -19.03 12.36 8.05
N GLY A 157 -19.41 12.95 6.91
CA GLY A 157 -20.67 12.69 6.24
C GLY A 157 -20.49 11.74 5.06
N SER A 158 -20.92 10.48 5.19
CA SER A 158 -21.13 9.53 4.09
C SER A 158 -19.88 8.88 3.48
N THR A 159 -19.22 8.00 4.23
CA THR A 159 -18.48 6.90 3.62
C THR A 159 -18.99 5.57 4.20
N MET A 160 -19.53 4.72 3.33
CA MET A 160 -19.71 3.32 3.66
C MET A 160 -18.30 2.76 3.88
N THR A 161 -17.92 2.53 5.13
CA THR A 161 -16.58 2.01 5.44
C THR A 161 -16.50 0.59 4.90
N MET A 162 -15.83 0.42 3.77
CA MET A 162 -15.59 -0.88 3.16
C MET A 162 -14.38 -1.52 3.83
N ARG A 163 -14.44 -2.84 4.05
CA ARG A 163 -13.30 -3.58 4.59
C ARG A 163 -12.08 -3.39 3.66
N PRO A 164 -10.92 -2.94 4.18
CA PRO A 164 -9.77 -2.66 3.35
C PRO A 164 -9.33 -3.86 2.51
N ILE A 165 -9.04 -3.62 1.23
CA ILE A 165 -8.59 -4.70 0.34
C ILE A 165 -7.25 -5.30 0.81
N ALA A 166 -6.35 -4.47 1.33
CA ALA A 166 -5.08 -4.93 1.89
C ALA A 166 -5.30 -5.89 3.08
N LEU A 167 -6.24 -5.56 3.98
CA LEU A 167 -6.59 -6.46 5.09
C LEU A 167 -7.13 -7.79 4.57
N GLN A 168 -8.08 -7.75 3.63
CA GLN A 168 -8.63 -8.97 3.02
C GLN A 168 -7.56 -9.85 2.35
N ILE A 169 -6.58 -9.23 1.69
CA ILE A 169 -5.46 -9.97 1.08
C ILE A 169 -4.60 -10.61 2.16
N VAL A 170 -4.22 -9.89 3.23
CA VAL A 170 -3.40 -10.47 4.31
C VAL A 170 -4.15 -11.60 5.02
N GLU A 171 -5.46 -11.50 5.21
CA GLU A 171 -6.32 -12.57 5.72
C GLU A 171 -6.35 -13.78 4.77
N ALA A 172 -6.40 -13.55 3.46
CA ALA A 172 -6.30 -14.63 2.48
C ALA A 172 -4.92 -15.31 2.53
N LEU A 173 -3.83 -14.55 2.69
CA LEU A 173 -2.49 -15.08 2.84
C LEU A 173 -2.34 -15.90 4.13
N GLU A 174 -2.95 -15.48 5.23
CA GLU A 174 -3.03 -16.26 6.47
C GLU A 174 -3.78 -17.58 6.24
N ALA A 175 -4.99 -17.51 5.68
CA ALA A 175 -5.84 -18.67 5.50
C ALA A 175 -5.23 -19.72 4.56
N LEU A 176 -4.40 -19.29 3.59
CA LEU A 176 -3.65 -20.16 2.68
C LEU A 176 -2.30 -20.63 3.25
N GLY A 177 -1.98 -20.27 4.49
CA GLY A 177 -0.78 -20.73 5.20
C GLY A 177 0.50 -19.95 4.86
N VAL A 178 0.44 -18.88 4.06
CA VAL A 178 1.60 -18.08 3.63
C VAL A 178 2.32 -17.46 4.82
N LEU A 179 1.58 -16.99 5.83
CA LEU A 179 2.17 -16.31 7.01
C LEU A 179 2.90 -17.27 7.97
N THR A 180 2.81 -18.58 7.76
CA THR A 180 3.54 -19.57 8.56
C THR A 180 5.00 -19.65 8.15
N ARG A 181 5.88 -20.16 9.03
CA ARG A 181 7.30 -20.35 8.68
C ARG A 181 7.52 -21.22 7.44
N ALA A 182 6.71 -22.27 7.27
CA ALA A 182 6.74 -23.13 6.09
C ALA A 182 6.22 -22.40 4.85
N GLY A 183 5.11 -21.64 4.97
CA GLY A 183 4.58 -20.81 3.90
C GLY A 183 5.55 -19.73 3.42
N LEU A 184 6.28 -19.10 4.35
CA LEU A 184 7.33 -18.13 3.99
C LEU A 184 8.51 -18.81 3.31
N GLN A 185 8.87 -20.04 3.69
CA GLN A 185 9.88 -20.82 2.95
C GLN A 185 9.41 -21.08 1.52
N ALA A 186 8.19 -21.59 1.36
CA ALA A 186 7.60 -21.86 0.06
C ALA A 186 7.52 -20.60 -0.80
N THR A 187 7.15 -19.47 -0.19
CA THR A 187 7.11 -18.16 -0.85
C THR A 187 8.50 -17.74 -1.32
N SER A 188 9.50 -17.81 -0.45
CA SER A 188 10.89 -17.46 -0.81
C SER A 188 11.45 -18.38 -1.89
N ASP A 189 11.20 -19.68 -1.81
CA ASP A 189 11.71 -20.67 -2.76
C ASP A 189 11.09 -20.52 -4.15
N VAL A 190 9.81 -20.12 -4.23
CA VAL A 190 9.09 -19.95 -5.50
C VAL A 190 9.36 -18.58 -6.09
N TRP A 191 9.03 -17.51 -5.34
CA TRP A 191 9.13 -16.13 -5.81
C TRP A 191 10.56 -15.62 -5.89
N GLY A 192 11.45 -16.07 -5.00
CA GLY A 192 12.83 -15.62 -4.96
C GLY A 192 13.70 -16.05 -6.15
N ASN A 193 13.13 -16.79 -7.11
CA ASN A 193 13.78 -17.15 -8.37
C ASN A 193 13.72 -16.04 -9.43
N VAL A 194 12.81 -15.08 -9.28
CA VAL A 194 12.61 -13.97 -10.23
C VAL A 194 12.85 -12.67 -9.50
N ASP A 195 13.75 -11.85 -10.04
CA ASP A 195 13.90 -10.48 -9.58
C ASP A 195 13.01 -9.55 -10.40
N PHE A 196 11.89 -9.11 -9.84
CA PHE A 196 10.97 -8.19 -10.51
C PHE A 196 11.59 -6.79 -10.67
N VAL A 197 12.04 -6.43 -11.88
CA VAL A 197 12.69 -5.18 -12.27
C VAL A 197 12.22 -4.71 -13.65
N GLU A 198 11.67 -3.50 -13.74
CA GLU A 198 11.27 -2.89 -15.02
C GLU A 198 10.21 -3.69 -15.80
N GLU A 199 10.59 -4.73 -16.54
CA GLU A 199 9.73 -5.43 -17.52
C GLU A 199 8.96 -6.63 -16.96
N GLU A 200 9.36 -7.23 -15.84
CA GLU A 200 8.57 -8.31 -15.25
C GLU A 200 7.18 -7.81 -14.85
N GLY A 201 6.17 -8.68 -15.02
CA GLY A 201 4.79 -8.25 -14.92
C GLY A 201 3.83 -9.34 -14.45
N PRO A 202 2.53 -9.15 -14.75
CA PRO A 202 1.47 -10.02 -14.27
C PRO A 202 1.54 -11.46 -14.78
N VAL A 203 2.23 -11.71 -15.90
CA VAL A 203 2.35 -13.07 -16.46
C VAL A 203 3.24 -13.92 -15.56
N GLU A 204 4.45 -13.47 -15.28
CA GLU A 204 5.40 -14.14 -14.38
C GLU A 204 4.79 -14.27 -12.98
N ALA A 205 4.19 -13.20 -12.47
CA ALA A 205 3.55 -13.19 -11.16
C ALA A 205 2.41 -14.22 -11.07
N ARG A 206 1.60 -14.39 -12.12
CA ARG A 206 0.52 -15.38 -12.14
C ARG A 206 1.06 -16.80 -12.10
N GLU A 207 2.11 -17.09 -12.86
CA GLU A 207 2.75 -18.41 -12.87
C GLU A 207 3.33 -18.75 -11.49
N LEU A 208 4.04 -17.81 -10.87
CA LEU A 208 4.60 -17.98 -9.52
C LEU A 208 3.50 -18.14 -8.46
N THR A 209 2.40 -17.39 -8.56
CA THR A 209 1.25 -17.51 -7.66
C THR A 209 0.59 -18.89 -7.78
N GLN A 210 0.47 -19.43 -9.00
CA GLN A 210 -0.05 -20.78 -9.24
C GLN A 210 0.87 -21.86 -8.65
N GLN A 211 2.18 -21.75 -8.87
CA GLN A 211 3.17 -22.66 -8.31
C GLN A 211 3.16 -22.63 -6.78
N LEU A 212 3.12 -21.44 -6.18
CA LEU A 212 3.04 -21.28 -4.74
C LEU A 212 1.74 -21.88 -4.19
N GLY A 213 0.59 -21.57 -4.78
CA GLY A 213 -0.70 -22.13 -4.34
C GLY A 213 -0.73 -23.66 -4.38
N ALA A 214 -0.24 -24.26 -5.47
CA ALA A 214 -0.15 -25.72 -5.59
C ALA A 214 0.78 -26.33 -4.53
N ARG A 215 1.91 -25.67 -4.24
CA ARG A 215 2.83 -26.11 -3.18
C ARG A 215 2.19 -26.03 -1.79
N LEU A 216 1.56 -24.91 -1.45
CA LEU A 216 0.88 -24.72 -0.16
C LEU A 216 -0.20 -25.78 0.07
N ASP A 217 -0.98 -26.12 -0.95
CA ASP A 217 -2.01 -27.16 -0.90
C ASP A 217 -1.39 -28.56 -0.71
N SER A 218 -0.42 -28.94 -1.55
CA SER A 218 0.24 -30.25 -1.47
C SER A 218 1.04 -30.50 -0.19
N GLU A 219 1.55 -29.43 0.45
CA GLU A 219 2.21 -29.49 1.75
C GLU A 219 1.22 -29.42 2.93
N GLY A 220 -0.09 -29.28 2.65
CA GLY A 220 -1.13 -29.24 3.69
C GLY A 220 -1.08 -27.98 4.56
N LEU A 221 -0.62 -26.86 4.01
CA LEU A 221 -0.50 -25.58 4.72
C LEU A 221 -1.77 -24.74 4.66
N VAL A 222 -2.65 -25.02 3.69
CA VAL A 222 -3.96 -24.37 3.58
C VAL A 222 -4.81 -24.73 4.79
N THR A 223 -5.33 -23.73 5.48
CA THR A 223 -6.10 -23.91 6.72
C THR A 223 -7.57 -24.22 6.43
N ASP A 224 -8.27 -24.77 7.42
CA ASP A 224 -9.72 -24.99 7.35
C ASP A 224 -10.53 -23.69 7.25
N LEU A 225 -9.92 -22.52 7.48
CA LEU A 225 -10.51 -21.20 7.33
C LEU A 225 -10.44 -20.68 5.87
N ALA A 226 -9.74 -21.39 4.98
CA ALA A 226 -9.65 -21.00 3.58
C ALA A 226 -11.02 -21.06 2.88
N THR A 227 -11.32 -20.01 2.13
CA THR A 227 -12.57 -19.91 1.35
C THR A 227 -12.24 -19.67 -0.12
N GLU A 228 -13.22 -19.86 -1.00
CA GLU A 228 -13.07 -19.45 -2.40
C GLU A 228 -12.71 -17.96 -2.56
N GLN A 229 -13.21 -17.11 -1.67
CA GLN A 229 -12.90 -15.69 -1.69
C GLN A 229 -11.42 -15.44 -1.37
N HIS A 230 -10.84 -16.16 -0.41
CA HIS A 230 -9.41 -16.10 -0.11
C HIS A 230 -8.58 -16.51 -1.34
N ALA A 231 -8.95 -17.60 -2.01
CA ALA A 231 -8.29 -18.01 -3.25
C ALA A 231 -8.41 -16.94 -4.34
N ARG A 232 -9.59 -16.32 -4.53
CA ARG A 232 -9.79 -15.25 -5.52
C ARG A 232 -8.94 -14.01 -5.22
N LEU A 233 -8.78 -13.62 -3.96
CA LEU A 233 -7.92 -12.52 -3.56
C LEU A 233 -6.45 -12.85 -3.83
N PHE A 234 -6.01 -14.04 -3.41
CA PHE A 234 -4.65 -14.53 -3.63
C PHE A 234 -4.25 -14.53 -5.12
N TYR A 235 -5.11 -15.09 -5.99
CA TYR A 235 -4.80 -15.23 -7.41
C TYR A 235 -4.97 -13.96 -8.24
N ASN A 236 -5.83 -13.02 -7.82
CA ASN A 236 -6.23 -11.89 -8.67
C ASN A 236 -5.94 -10.51 -8.09
N HIS A 237 -5.58 -10.38 -6.81
CA HIS A 237 -5.43 -9.09 -6.15
C HIS A 237 -4.08 -8.90 -5.45
N TRP A 238 -3.31 -9.98 -5.23
CA TRP A 238 -1.97 -9.83 -4.67
C TRP A 238 -1.03 -9.19 -5.70
N GLN A 239 -0.63 -7.94 -5.45
CA GLN A 239 0.12 -7.11 -6.40
C GLN A 239 1.53 -7.67 -6.70
N LEU A 240 2.11 -7.25 -7.82
CA LEU A 240 3.54 -7.42 -8.14
C LEU A 240 4.41 -7.00 -6.95
N PRO A 241 5.56 -7.66 -6.73
CA PRO A 241 6.46 -7.27 -5.66
C PRO A 241 6.97 -5.84 -5.82
N MET A 242 6.83 -5.05 -4.77
CA MET A 242 7.20 -3.64 -4.75
C MET A 242 8.52 -3.38 -4.02
N TYR A 243 9.27 -4.43 -3.66
CA TYR A 243 10.55 -4.31 -2.95
C TYR A 243 11.63 -3.54 -3.73
N ASN A 244 11.44 -3.33 -5.05
CA ASN A 244 12.34 -2.56 -5.91
C ASN A 244 11.91 -1.11 -6.13
N LEU A 245 10.68 -0.75 -5.79
CA LEU A 245 10.13 0.57 -6.04
C LEU A 245 10.71 1.64 -5.12
N LYS A 246 10.63 2.88 -5.57
CA LYS A 246 11.00 4.08 -4.82
C LYS A 246 9.75 4.74 -4.26
N PHE A 247 9.73 4.91 -2.95
CA PHE A 247 8.61 5.53 -2.22
C PHE A 247 8.96 6.87 -1.58
N ASP A 248 10.23 7.28 -1.62
CA ASP A 248 10.67 8.56 -1.06
C ASP A 248 9.84 9.69 -1.69
N LEU A 249 9.34 10.63 -0.87
CA LEU A 249 8.55 11.76 -1.34
C LEU A 249 9.29 12.50 -2.48
N ILE A 250 8.60 12.75 -3.60
CA ILE A 250 9.12 13.63 -4.64
C ILE A 250 8.79 15.05 -4.20
N ASP A 251 9.83 15.81 -3.87
CA ASP A 251 9.70 17.25 -3.68
C ASP A 251 9.39 17.90 -5.04
N VAL A 252 8.23 18.53 -5.13
CA VAL A 252 7.77 19.24 -6.31
C VAL A 252 7.79 20.72 -5.98
N SER A 253 8.56 21.51 -6.72
CA SER A 253 8.62 22.95 -6.47
C SER A 253 7.28 23.60 -6.79
N LEU A 254 6.79 24.45 -5.87
CA LEU A 254 5.57 25.23 -6.08
C LEU A 254 5.66 26.09 -7.33
N GLU A 255 6.83 26.70 -7.59
CA GLU A 255 7.11 27.47 -8.81
C GLU A 255 6.89 26.64 -10.10
N ARG A 256 7.26 25.34 -10.09
CA ARG A 256 7.02 24.47 -11.24
C ARG A 256 5.54 24.17 -11.41
N LEU A 257 4.81 23.93 -10.33
CA LEU A 257 3.38 23.69 -10.38
C LEU A 257 2.61 24.94 -10.81
N GLU A 258 3.02 26.12 -10.36
CA GLU A 258 2.49 27.41 -10.81
C GLU A 258 2.69 27.61 -12.31
N ALA A 259 3.91 27.33 -12.82
CA ALA A 259 4.19 27.41 -14.25
C ALA A 259 3.38 26.38 -15.07
N GLN A 260 3.18 25.16 -14.53
CA GLN A 260 2.34 24.14 -15.17
C GLN A 260 0.86 24.55 -15.18
N ARG A 261 0.35 25.11 -14.09
CA ARG A 261 -1.00 25.67 -14.00
C ARG A 261 -1.20 26.81 -14.99
N GLU A 262 -0.25 27.74 -15.08
CA GLU A 262 -0.31 28.85 -16.04
C GLU A 262 -0.30 28.33 -17.48
N ALA A 263 0.56 27.36 -17.80
CA ALA A 263 0.59 26.72 -19.12
C ALA A 263 -0.72 25.98 -19.44
N ALA A 264 -1.32 25.29 -18.47
CA ALA A 264 -2.61 24.62 -18.63
C ALA A 264 -3.73 25.63 -18.93
N PHE A 265 -3.79 26.72 -18.17
CA PHE A 265 -4.73 27.81 -18.39
C PHE A 265 -4.60 28.40 -19.80
N TRP A 266 -3.39 28.70 -20.27
CA TRP A 266 -3.18 29.25 -21.62
C TRP A 266 -3.50 28.26 -22.74
N ASN A 267 -3.27 26.96 -22.53
CA ASN A 267 -3.67 25.93 -23.49
C ASN A 267 -5.20 25.85 -23.65
N GLU A 268 -5.96 26.09 -22.59
CA GLU A 268 -7.42 26.04 -22.62
C GLU A 268 -8.07 27.33 -23.13
N VAL A 269 -7.48 28.48 -22.82
CA VAL A 269 -7.99 29.79 -23.28
C VAL A 269 -7.65 30.05 -24.76
N GLY A 270 -6.67 29.32 -25.32
CA GLY A 270 -6.24 29.42 -26.71
C GLY A 270 -5.37 30.64 -26.99
N GLU A 271 -4.35 30.50 -27.82
CA GLU A 271 -3.59 31.64 -28.35
C GLU A 271 -4.55 32.56 -29.14
N TYR A 272 -4.76 33.79 -28.65
CA TYR A 272 -5.47 34.85 -29.38
C TYR A 272 -4.64 35.37 -30.57
#